data_AF-A0A836XCN0-F1
#
_entry.id   AF-A0A836XCN0-F1
#
_cell.length_a   1.000
_cell.length_b   1.000
_cell.length_c   1.000
_cell.angle_alpha   90.00
_cell.angle_beta   90.00
_cell.angle_gamma   90.00
#
_symmetry.space_group_name_H-M   'P 1'
#
loop_
_entity.id
_entity.type
_entity.pdbx_description
1 polymer ?
#
loop_
_entity_poly.entity_id
_entity_poly.type
_entity_poly.pdbx_seq_one_letter_code
_entity_poly.pdbx_strand_id
1 'polypeptide(L)'
;MNQLATVASVLGDFSGVGVEYGDRRAVFLRQGEDLFVEHYTGDILIRRIRITRVIGWRYEQDYVGIQVMGPEPATDPLYTEQNRVRFSWSLDRQRWLPQSYMEPTEYPGSEYLDDGSLRHDPFTPERVAFNDRCARCHNTYPYDMRLYRIFSDDGMVSGFPPHGLRRRVIRDLAQQRGDTLRLATQRLPVDRFVTIGISCESCHFGGREHAKDGSEPIRFVPSHPSLSDWTPDHRDARKNPVVINSICRQCHHSGVGASDNWPDGSASVNSMEALEQDRGACGGEIRCTLCHSPHISGPQAGAPDRAEHLATCVECHQELATLAGARSHSHHDADQASCLDCHMPR
;
A
#
# COMPACT_ATOMS: atom_id res chain seq x y z
N MET A 1 6.18 -0.74 7.24
CA MET A 1 5.35 -1.12 6.08
C MET A 1 5.54 -2.58 5.67
N ASN A 2 6.75 -3.07 5.35
CA ASN A 2 7.04 -4.51 5.28
C ASN A 2 8.33 -4.79 6.04
N GLN A 3 8.39 -5.89 6.79
CA GLN A 3 9.57 -6.31 7.54
C GLN A 3 9.63 -7.84 7.57
N LEU A 4 10.82 -8.40 7.77
CA LEU A 4 10.93 -9.81 8.16
C LEU A 4 10.18 -10.02 9.48
N ALA A 5 9.49 -11.15 9.61
CA ALA A 5 8.79 -11.50 10.83
C ALA A 5 9.82 -11.89 11.90
N THR A 6 9.81 -11.14 13.00
CA THR A 6 10.64 -11.34 14.17
C THR A 6 9.82 -10.96 15.38
N VAL A 7 10.31 -11.29 16.58
CA VAL A 7 9.70 -10.89 17.85
C VAL A 7 9.55 -9.36 17.96
N ALA A 8 10.44 -8.59 17.33
CA ALA A 8 10.43 -7.13 17.40
C ALA A 8 9.52 -6.47 16.35
N SER A 9 9.25 -7.14 15.23
CA SER A 9 8.44 -6.59 14.14
C SER A 9 6.97 -7.01 14.18
N VAL A 10 6.68 -8.11 14.89
CA VAL A 10 5.33 -8.66 15.03
C VAL A 10 4.60 -7.96 16.16
N LEU A 11 3.43 -7.42 15.82
CA LEU A 11 2.56 -6.68 16.74
C LEU A 11 1.36 -7.51 17.19
N GLY A 12 1.00 -8.56 16.45
CA GLY A 12 -0.12 -9.44 16.80
C GLY A 12 0.21 -10.46 17.88
N ASP A 13 -0.83 -10.93 18.54
CA ASP A 13 -0.71 -11.90 19.62
C ASP A 13 -0.53 -13.33 19.08
N PHE A 14 0.69 -13.87 19.18
CA PHE A 14 1.03 -15.26 18.86
C PHE A 14 1.19 -16.15 20.12
N SER A 15 0.53 -15.81 21.23
CA SER A 15 0.61 -16.57 22.49
C SER A 15 -0.09 -17.94 22.48
N GLY A 16 -0.72 -18.31 21.35
CA GLY A 16 -1.59 -19.48 21.23
C GLY A 16 -3.07 -19.14 21.23
N VAL A 17 -3.42 -17.86 21.05
CA VAL A 17 -4.82 -17.42 20.92
C VAL A 17 -5.48 -18.04 19.69
N GLY A 18 -6.73 -18.44 19.84
CA GLY A 18 -7.57 -18.99 18.77
C GLY A 18 -8.69 -18.04 18.37
N VAL A 19 -9.03 -18.02 17.09
CA VAL A 19 -10.23 -17.38 16.54
C VAL A 19 -11.12 -18.47 15.95
N GLU A 20 -12.30 -18.62 16.55
CA GLU A 20 -13.38 -19.44 15.98
C GLU A 20 -14.07 -18.64 14.88
N TYR A 21 -14.30 -19.26 13.73
CA TYR A 21 -14.99 -18.63 12.61
C TYR A 21 -15.72 -19.67 11.77
N GLY A 22 -17.06 -19.68 11.89
CA GLY A 22 -17.88 -20.78 11.40
C GLY A 22 -17.63 -22.06 12.21
N ASP A 23 -17.32 -23.15 11.51
CA ASP A 23 -17.01 -24.49 12.05
C ASP A 23 -15.50 -24.76 12.18
N ARG A 24 -14.68 -23.72 11.97
CA ARG A 24 -13.23 -23.80 11.88
C ARG A 24 -12.55 -22.82 12.80
N ARG A 25 -11.29 -23.10 13.11
CA ARG A 25 -10.48 -22.32 14.06
C ARG A 25 -9.11 -21.98 13.49
N ALA A 26 -8.71 -20.72 13.60
CA ALA A 26 -7.33 -20.30 13.37
C ALA A 26 -6.62 -20.13 14.72
N VAL A 27 -5.39 -20.63 14.87
CA VAL A 27 -4.58 -20.50 16.09
C VAL A 27 -3.24 -19.86 15.76
N PHE A 28 -2.87 -18.83 16.52
CA PHE A 28 -1.68 -18.01 16.28
C PHE A 28 -0.62 -18.34 17.32
N LEU A 29 0.47 -18.97 16.89
CA LEU A 29 1.43 -19.64 17.77
C LEU A 29 2.83 -19.12 17.59
N ARG A 30 3.57 -19.03 18.70
CA ARG A 30 5.01 -18.80 18.70
C ARG A 30 5.73 -20.04 19.22
N GLN A 31 6.73 -20.50 18.48
CA GLN A 31 7.59 -21.62 18.87
C GLN A 31 9.06 -21.20 18.68
N GLY A 32 9.71 -20.83 19.78
CA GLY A 32 11.04 -20.23 19.73
C GLY A 32 11.02 -18.88 19.01
N GLU A 33 11.78 -18.77 17.92
CA GLU A 33 11.82 -17.60 17.04
C GLU A 33 10.81 -17.66 15.90
N ASP A 34 10.26 -18.85 15.61
CA ASP A 34 9.29 -19.03 14.54
C ASP A 34 7.86 -18.71 15.01
N LEU A 35 7.09 -18.18 14.08
CA LEU A 35 5.69 -17.81 14.26
C LEU A 35 4.85 -18.61 13.26
N PHE A 36 3.72 -19.12 13.73
CA PHE A 36 2.85 -20.00 12.96
C PHE A 36 1.40 -19.56 13.04
N VAL A 37 0.68 -19.84 11.96
CA VAL A 37 -0.78 -19.84 11.93
C VAL A 37 -1.23 -21.25 11.58
N GLU A 38 -2.07 -21.82 12.43
CA GLU A 38 -2.62 -23.16 12.27
C GLU A 38 -4.13 -23.07 12.04
N HIS A 39 -4.62 -23.78 11.02
CA HIS A 39 -6.04 -23.85 10.69
C HIS A 39 -6.58 -25.24 11.05
N TYR A 40 -7.71 -25.27 11.74
CA TYR A 40 -8.36 -26.48 12.22
C TYR A 40 -9.80 -26.58 11.71
N THR A 41 -10.27 -27.81 11.49
CA THR A 41 -11.68 -28.16 11.38
C THR A 41 -12.01 -29.13 12.52
N GLY A 42 -12.82 -28.69 13.48
CA GLY A 42 -12.91 -29.36 14.77
C GLY A 42 -11.52 -29.45 15.43
N ASP A 43 -11.12 -30.66 15.83
CA ASP A 43 -9.80 -30.92 16.45
C ASP A 43 -8.70 -31.31 15.43
N ILE A 44 -9.03 -31.38 14.14
CA ILE A 44 -8.09 -31.82 13.10
C ILE A 44 -7.33 -30.61 12.56
N LEU A 45 -6.00 -30.63 12.70
CA LEU A 45 -5.11 -29.67 12.04
C LEU A 45 -5.16 -29.91 10.54
N ILE A 46 -5.60 -28.91 9.78
CA ILE A 46 -5.72 -28.98 8.32
C ILE A 46 -4.53 -28.31 7.64
N ARG A 47 -4.05 -27.19 8.17
CA ARG A 47 -2.95 -26.42 7.57
C ARG A 47 -2.11 -25.76 8.64
N ARG A 48 -0.80 -25.69 8.39
CA ARG A 48 0.15 -24.89 9.17
C ARG A 48 0.99 -24.01 8.25
N ILE A 49 1.05 -22.73 8.58
CA ILE A 49 1.75 -21.69 7.82
C ILE A 49 2.81 -21.09 8.72
N ARG A 50 4.06 -21.04 8.26
CA ARG A 50 5.14 -20.33 8.96
C ARG A 50 5.21 -18.89 8.46
N ILE A 51 5.10 -17.94 9.38
CA ILE A 51 5.15 -16.52 9.06
C ILE A 51 6.59 -16.12 8.74
N THR A 52 6.76 -15.37 7.66
CA THR A 52 8.08 -14.92 7.18
C THR A 52 8.19 -13.40 7.14
N ARG A 53 7.08 -12.68 6.98
CA ARG A 53 7.03 -11.21 6.90
C ARG A 53 5.76 -10.68 7.54
N VAL A 54 5.83 -9.42 7.92
CA VAL A 54 4.70 -8.60 8.38
C VAL A 54 4.52 -7.41 7.45
N ILE A 55 3.28 -7.04 7.17
CA ILE A 55 2.91 -5.89 6.36
C ILE A 55 1.95 -5.00 7.16
N GLY A 56 2.08 -3.67 7.05
CA GLY A 56 1.22 -2.74 7.81
C GLY A 56 1.69 -2.52 9.25
N TRP A 57 1.22 -1.41 9.85
CA TRP A 57 1.60 -1.00 11.22
C TRP A 57 0.69 0.07 11.85
N ARG A 58 -0.28 0.66 11.12
CA ARG A 58 -1.08 1.80 11.63
C ARG A 58 -2.43 1.37 12.20
N TYR A 59 -3.27 0.74 11.38
CA TYR A 59 -4.60 0.26 11.78
C TYR A 59 -4.62 -1.26 11.91
N GLU A 60 -3.79 -1.92 11.11
CA GLU A 60 -3.62 -3.35 11.12
C GLU A 60 -2.19 -3.76 10.80
N GLN A 61 -1.91 -5.03 11.10
CA GLN A 61 -0.75 -5.75 10.59
C GLN A 61 -1.21 -7.06 9.93
N ASP A 62 -0.87 -7.20 8.66
CA ASP A 62 -0.99 -8.40 7.86
C ASP A 62 0.24 -9.29 7.98
N TYR A 63 0.07 -10.56 7.68
CA TYR A 63 1.12 -11.56 7.78
C TYR A 63 1.29 -12.30 6.47
N VAL A 64 2.53 -12.56 6.09
CA VAL A 64 2.87 -13.34 4.90
C VAL A 64 3.69 -14.54 5.33
N GLY A 65 3.32 -15.72 4.86
CA GLY A 65 3.94 -16.96 5.26
C GLY A 65 4.08 -17.98 4.13
N ILE A 66 4.76 -19.08 4.45
CA ILE A 66 4.92 -20.24 3.59
C ILE A 66 4.22 -21.42 4.28
N GLN A 67 3.44 -22.19 3.52
CA GLN A 67 2.82 -23.39 4.05
C GLN A 67 3.89 -24.44 4.37
N VAL A 68 3.82 -25.03 5.56
CA VAL A 68 4.71 -26.11 5.99
C VAL A 68 3.98 -27.44 6.16
N MET A 69 2.65 -27.40 6.25
CA MET A 69 1.77 -28.57 6.27
C MET A 69 0.39 -28.16 5.74
N GLY A 70 -0.24 -29.01 4.93
CA GLY A 70 -1.57 -28.79 4.37
C GLY A 70 -2.07 -29.98 3.55
N PRO A 71 -3.32 -29.94 3.07
CA PRO A 71 -3.89 -31.01 2.23
C PRO A 71 -3.33 -31.02 0.79
N GLU A 72 -2.72 -29.92 0.34
CA GLU A 72 -2.17 -29.82 -1.01
C GLU A 72 -0.93 -30.72 -1.20
N PRO A 73 -0.68 -31.22 -2.43
CA PRO A 73 0.53 -31.98 -2.75
C PRO A 73 1.81 -31.20 -2.42
N ALA A 74 2.88 -31.90 -2.06
CA ALA A 74 4.16 -31.26 -1.71
C ALA A 74 4.78 -30.39 -2.84
N THR A 75 4.34 -30.57 -4.09
CA THR A 75 4.75 -29.75 -5.24
C THR A 75 3.91 -28.49 -5.43
N ASP A 76 2.86 -28.27 -4.63
CA ASP A 76 2.01 -27.09 -4.72
C ASP A 76 2.82 -25.81 -4.37
N PRO A 77 2.66 -24.71 -5.13
CA PRO A 77 3.33 -23.45 -4.84
C PRO A 77 3.17 -22.94 -3.41
N LEU A 78 2.10 -23.28 -2.69
CA LEU A 78 1.92 -22.88 -1.28
C LEU A 78 3.09 -23.29 -0.37
N TYR A 79 3.83 -24.35 -0.70
CA TYR A 79 4.99 -24.83 0.06
C TYR A 79 6.30 -24.14 -0.28
N THR A 80 6.35 -23.36 -1.37
CA THR A 80 7.58 -22.70 -1.84
C THR A 80 7.42 -21.18 -1.96
N GLU A 81 6.21 -20.71 -2.17
CA GLU A 81 5.86 -19.31 -2.33
C GLU A 81 5.33 -18.72 -1.03
N GLN A 82 5.61 -17.43 -0.88
CA GLN A 82 5.11 -16.64 0.23
C GLN A 82 3.77 -16.03 -0.14
N ASN A 83 2.75 -16.31 0.66
CA ASN A 83 1.38 -15.87 0.42
C ASN A 83 0.84 -15.15 1.66
N ARG A 84 -0.07 -14.21 1.46
CA ARG A 84 -0.71 -13.47 2.55
C ARG A 84 -1.61 -14.42 3.32
N VAL A 85 -1.53 -14.38 4.65
CA VAL A 85 -2.49 -15.06 5.52
C VAL A 85 -3.76 -14.22 5.56
N ARG A 86 -4.93 -14.86 5.44
CA ARG A 86 -6.24 -14.17 5.41
C ARG A 86 -6.79 -13.82 6.80
N PHE A 87 -5.87 -13.63 7.74
CA PHE A 87 -6.13 -13.13 9.08
C PHE A 87 -5.12 -12.03 9.39
N SER A 88 -5.63 -10.93 9.94
CA SER A 88 -4.87 -9.72 10.21
C SER A 88 -5.06 -9.34 11.67
N TRP A 89 -4.04 -8.70 12.24
CA TRP A 89 -4.12 -8.16 13.58
C TRP A 89 -4.64 -6.74 13.52
N SER A 90 -5.82 -6.49 14.08
CA SER A 90 -6.36 -5.14 14.25
C SER A 90 -5.67 -4.48 15.44
N LEU A 91 -4.94 -3.40 15.16
CA LEU A 91 -4.14 -2.67 16.16
C LEU A 91 -5.02 -1.85 17.09
N ASP A 92 -6.16 -1.35 16.61
CA ASP A 92 -7.10 -0.58 17.42
C ASP A 92 -7.93 -1.46 18.35
N ARG A 93 -8.39 -2.64 17.87
CA ARG A 93 -9.20 -3.58 18.66
C ARG A 93 -8.38 -4.62 19.40
N GLN A 94 -7.07 -4.68 19.15
CA GLN A 94 -6.14 -5.64 19.77
C GLN A 94 -6.64 -7.08 19.64
N ARG A 95 -7.05 -7.48 18.43
CA ARG A 95 -7.56 -8.82 18.15
C ARG A 95 -7.31 -9.25 16.71
N TRP A 96 -7.28 -10.56 16.51
CA TRP A 96 -7.25 -11.18 15.19
C TRP A 96 -8.62 -11.10 14.51
N LEU A 97 -8.62 -10.73 13.23
CA LEU A 97 -9.82 -10.69 12.41
C LEU A 97 -9.55 -11.34 11.04
N PRO A 98 -10.55 -11.98 10.43
CA PRO A 98 -10.50 -12.30 9.01
C PRO A 98 -10.24 -11.03 8.21
N GLN A 99 -9.41 -11.13 7.19
CA GLN A 99 -9.01 -9.98 6.40
C GLN A 99 -10.15 -9.31 5.63
N SER A 100 -11.21 -10.07 5.33
CA SER A 100 -12.43 -9.54 4.71
C SER A 100 -13.09 -8.43 5.52
N TYR A 101 -12.84 -8.35 6.84
CA TYR A 101 -13.34 -7.29 7.70
C TYR A 101 -12.55 -5.97 7.58
N MET A 102 -11.34 -6.05 7.02
CA MET A 102 -10.40 -4.93 7.01
C MET A 102 -10.12 -4.40 5.60
N GLU A 103 -10.26 -5.25 4.58
CA GLU A 103 -10.00 -4.90 3.17
C GLU A 103 -11.26 -5.07 2.29
N PRO A 104 -12.29 -4.23 2.45
CA PRO A 104 -13.53 -4.40 1.68
C PRO A 104 -13.35 -4.19 0.16
N THR A 105 -12.27 -3.55 -0.29
CA THR A 105 -11.93 -3.48 -1.73
C THR A 105 -11.50 -4.81 -2.32
N GLU A 106 -10.79 -5.62 -1.54
CA GLU A 106 -10.38 -6.95 -1.99
C GLU A 106 -11.50 -7.98 -1.73
N TYR A 107 -12.30 -7.76 -0.69
CA TYR A 107 -13.36 -8.64 -0.23
C TYR A 107 -14.72 -7.93 -0.20
N PRO A 108 -15.26 -7.47 -1.34
CA PRO A 108 -16.49 -6.69 -1.35
C PRO A 108 -17.71 -7.55 -1.02
N GLY A 109 -18.75 -6.89 -0.51
CA GLY A 109 -20.05 -7.48 -0.22
C GLY A 109 -20.22 -7.99 1.20
N SER A 110 -21.39 -8.59 1.47
CA SER A 110 -21.73 -9.19 2.76
C SER A 110 -20.82 -10.37 3.10
N GLU A 111 -20.58 -10.59 4.39
CA GLU A 111 -19.80 -11.72 4.89
C GLU A 111 -20.36 -13.08 4.44
N TYR A 112 -21.69 -13.21 4.43
CA TYR A 112 -22.41 -14.41 4.02
C TYR A 112 -23.13 -14.20 2.68
N LEU A 113 -23.22 -15.28 1.91
CA LEU A 113 -24.11 -15.41 0.75
C LEU A 113 -25.54 -15.75 1.22
N ASP A 114 -26.51 -15.67 0.31
CA ASP A 114 -27.93 -15.92 0.62
C ASP A 114 -28.19 -17.36 1.11
N ASP A 115 -27.31 -18.30 0.78
CA ASP A 115 -27.36 -19.71 1.22
C ASP A 115 -26.69 -19.94 2.60
N GLY A 116 -26.21 -18.88 3.25
CA GLY A 116 -25.53 -18.94 4.55
C GLY A 116 -24.07 -19.38 4.48
N SER A 117 -23.52 -19.64 3.30
CA SER A 117 -22.08 -19.90 3.13
C SER A 117 -21.27 -18.60 3.23
N LEU A 118 -20.01 -18.72 3.62
CA LEU A 118 -19.08 -17.59 3.66
C LEU A 118 -18.79 -17.12 2.23
N ARG A 119 -19.02 -15.83 1.95
CA ARG A 119 -18.62 -15.21 0.67
C ARG A 119 -17.10 -15.29 0.50
N HIS A 120 -16.39 -14.97 1.58
CA HIS A 120 -14.93 -14.95 1.62
C HIS A 120 -14.47 -15.84 2.77
N ASP A 121 -13.98 -17.02 2.42
CA ASP A 121 -13.47 -17.98 3.40
C ASP A 121 -12.03 -17.65 3.80
N PRO A 122 -11.76 -17.23 5.07
CA PRO A 122 -10.40 -16.90 5.51
C PRO A 122 -9.50 -18.13 5.71
N PHE A 123 -10.06 -19.34 5.68
CA PHE A 123 -9.28 -20.57 5.76
C PHE A 123 -8.86 -21.11 4.38
N THR A 124 -9.44 -20.60 3.31
CA THR A 124 -8.97 -20.89 1.94
C THR A 124 -7.62 -20.17 1.71
N PRO A 125 -6.58 -20.87 1.23
CA PRO A 125 -5.25 -20.27 1.12
C PRO A 125 -5.23 -19.19 0.03
N GLU A 126 -4.52 -18.09 0.30
CA GLU A 126 -4.16 -17.13 -0.74
C GLU A 126 -3.21 -17.78 -1.74
N ARG A 127 -3.51 -17.63 -3.04
CA ARG A 127 -2.70 -18.19 -4.13
C ARG A 127 -2.00 -17.12 -4.95
N VAL A 128 -2.24 -15.84 -4.65
CA VAL A 128 -1.48 -14.71 -5.19
C VAL A 128 -0.22 -14.53 -4.36
N ALA A 129 0.92 -14.76 -5.00
CA ALA A 129 2.21 -14.61 -4.33
C ALA A 129 2.44 -13.17 -3.85
N PHE A 130 3.14 -13.05 -2.72
CA PHE A 130 3.52 -11.76 -2.15
C PHE A 130 4.21 -10.84 -3.16
N ASN A 131 5.11 -11.40 -3.99
CA ASN A 131 5.85 -10.66 -5.00
C ASN A 131 5.06 -10.37 -6.28
N ASP A 132 3.83 -10.85 -6.37
CA ASP A 132 2.91 -10.54 -7.47
C ASP A 132 2.03 -9.34 -7.11
N ARG A 133 1.63 -9.17 -5.84
CA ARG A 133 0.71 -8.08 -5.41
C ARG A 133 1.34 -7.16 -4.38
N CYS A 134 1.52 -7.66 -3.16
CA CYS A 134 1.90 -6.87 -1.99
C CYS A 134 3.25 -6.16 -2.17
N ALA A 135 4.21 -6.81 -2.84
CA ALA A 135 5.56 -6.28 -2.93
C ALA A 135 5.66 -4.96 -3.70
N ARG A 136 4.70 -4.66 -4.59
CA ARG A 136 4.70 -3.46 -5.43
C ARG A 136 4.57 -2.17 -4.61
N CYS A 137 3.79 -2.23 -3.54
CA CYS A 137 3.52 -1.06 -2.68
C CYS A 137 4.24 -1.13 -1.33
N HIS A 138 4.77 -2.30 -0.95
CA HIS A 138 5.38 -2.49 0.36
C HIS A 138 6.90 -2.77 0.33
N ASN A 139 7.58 -2.60 -0.81
CA ASN A 139 9.04 -2.75 -0.89
C ASN A 139 9.71 -1.70 -1.76
N THR A 140 11.02 -1.58 -1.57
CA THR A 140 11.91 -0.83 -2.45
C THR A 140 12.53 -1.78 -3.46
N TYR A 141 12.30 -1.52 -4.73
CA TYR A 141 12.87 -2.29 -5.83
C TYR A 141 13.21 -1.33 -6.99
N PRO A 142 14.08 -1.76 -7.93
CA PRO A 142 14.49 -0.94 -9.06
C PRO A 142 13.31 -0.34 -9.84
N TYR A 143 13.39 0.95 -10.14
CA TYR A 143 12.31 1.70 -10.79
C TYR A 143 12.02 1.19 -12.22
N ASP A 144 12.98 0.56 -12.90
CA ASP A 144 12.76 -0.10 -14.20
C ASP A 144 11.57 -1.07 -14.16
N MET A 145 11.41 -1.82 -13.07
CA MET A 145 10.27 -2.74 -12.89
C MET A 145 8.92 -2.02 -12.82
N ARG A 146 8.87 -0.81 -12.24
CA ARG A 146 7.67 0.04 -12.25
C ARG A 146 7.43 0.59 -13.65
N LEU A 147 8.48 1.08 -14.30
CA LEU A 147 8.44 1.62 -15.65
C LEU A 147 7.96 0.58 -16.68
N TYR A 148 8.31 -0.70 -16.51
CA TYR A 148 7.81 -1.79 -17.36
C TYR A 148 6.29 -1.97 -17.31
N ARG A 149 5.62 -1.50 -16.24
CA ARG A 149 4.16 -1.53 -16.12
C ARG A 149 3.47 -0.31 -16.71
N ILE A 150 4.19 0.76 -17.08
CA ILE A 150 3.59 2.08 -17.38
C ILE A 150 2.48 2.06 -18.46
N PHE A 151 2.47 1.05 -19.35
CA PHE A 151 1.47 0.86 -20.41
C PHE A 151 0.52 -0.33 -20.18
N SER A 152 0.49 -0.89 -18.97
CA SER A 152 -0.42 -1.95 -18.53
C SER A 152 -1.50 -1.37 -17.64
N ASP A 153 -2.47 -2.19 -17.24
CA ASP A 153 -3.53 -1.81 -16.30
C ASP A 153 -2.97 -1.37 -14.94
N ASP A 154 -1.76 -1.84 -14.60
CA ASP A 154 -1.01 -1.42 -13.42
C ASP A 154 -0.13 -0.18 -13.64
N GLY A 155 -0.32 0.58 -14.72
CA GLY A 155 0.57 1.69 -15.10
C GLY A 155 0.76 2.74 -14.01
N MET A 156 -0.23 2.90 -13.13
CA MET A 156 -0.18 3.79 -11.98
C MET A 156 0.95 3.47 -10.99
N VAL A 157 1.44 2.22 -10.92
CA VAL A 157 2.58 1.87 -10.04
C VAL A 157 3.88 2.56 -10.43
N SER A 158 3.96 3.11 -11.65
CA SER A 158 5.06 3.98 -12.08
C SER A 158 4.97 5.38 -11.47
N GLY A 159 3.80 5.82 -11.02
CA GLY A 159 3.56 7.14 -10.47
C GLY A 159 3.48 8.26 -11.50
N PHE A 160 4.17 8.12 -12.63
CA PHE A 160 4.25 9.13 -13.69
C PHE A 160 3.48 8.69 -14.94
N PRO A 161 2.64 9.55 -15.53
CA PRO A 161 1.88 9.18 -16.70
C PRO A 161 2.78 8.95 -17.93
N PRO A 162 2.38 8.09 -18.88
CA PRO A 162 3.19 7.75 -20.06
C PRO A 162 3.29 8.86 -21.12
N HIS A 163 2.78 10.07 -20.90
CA HIS A 163 2.63 11.10 -21.94
C HIS A 163 3.92 11.32 -22.74
N GLY A 164 3.87 11.11 -24.06
CA GLY A 164 5.04 11.24 -24.96
C GLY A 164 6.01 10.05 -24.95
N LEU A 165 5.93 9.14 -23.97
CA LEU A 165 6.74 7.92 -23.94
C LEU A 165 6.25 6.93 -24.99
N ARG A 166 7.19 6.29 -25.68
CA ARG A 166 6.89 5.25 -26.68
C ARG A 166 7.14 3.87 -26.09
N ARG A 167 6.23 2.92 -26.36
CA ARG A 167 6.40 1.50 -25.96
C ARG A 167 7.74 0.90 -26.42
N ARG A 168 8.29 1.35 -27.55
CA ARG A 168 9.62 0.91 -28.04
C ARG A 168 10.73 1.25 -27.04
N VAL A 169 10.71 2.44 -26.44
CA VAL A 169 11.72 2.86 -25.44
C VAL A 169 11.76 1.89 -24.28
N ILE A 170 10.59 1.48 -23.77
CA ILE A 170 10.48 0.51 -22.68
C ILE A 170 11.03 -0.87 -23.08
N ARG A 171 10.73 -1.31 -24.30
CA ARG A 171 11.23 -2.57 -24.85
C ARG A 171 12.75 -2.55 -24.98
N ASP A 172 13.31 -1.46 -25.49
CA ASP A 172 14.75 -1.31 -25.70
C ASP A 172 15.49 -1.27 -24.35
N LEU A 173 14.94 -0.57 -23.35
CA LEU A 173 15.47 -0.57 -21.97
C LEU A 173 15.44 -1.96 -21.34
N ALA A 174 14.33 -2.70 -21.50
CA ALA A 174 14.24 -4.08 -21.01
C ALA A 174 15.25 -4.99 -21.72
N GLN A 175 15.42 -4.84 -23.04
CA GLN A 175 16.39 -5.63 -23.80
C GLN A 175 17.84 -5.35 -23.36
N GLN A 176 18.19 -4.08 -23.14
CA GLN A 176 19.52 -3.69 -22.64
C GLN A 176 19.85 -4.29 -21.26
N ARG A 177 18.82 -4.54 -20.44
CA ARG A 177 18.95 -5.13 -19.10
C ARG A 177 18.78 -6.66 -19.09
N GLY A 178 18.46 -7.28 -20.23
CA GLY A 178 18.12 -8.71 -20.29
C GLY A 178 16.77 -9.05 -19.65
N ASP A 179 15.91 -8.05 -19.46
CA ASP A 179 14.64 -8.13 -18.73
C ASP A 179 13.41 -8.26 -19.65
N THR A 180 13.57 -8.65 -20.92
CA THR A 180 12.44 -8.71 -21.88
C THR A 180 11.27 -9.57 -21.38
N LEU A 181 11.57 -10.70 -20.72
CA LEU A 181 10.54 -11.56 -20.11
C LEU A 181 9.76 -10.85 -19.00
N ARG A 182 10.38 -9.87 -18.34
CA ARG A 182 9.73 -9.09 -17.28
C ARG A 182 8.55 -8.32 -17.84
N LEU A 183 8.61 -7.77 -19.05
CA LEU A 183 7.50 -7.03 -19.65
C LEU A 183 6.16 -7.79 -19.63
N ALA A 184 6.20 -9.12 -19.74
CA ALA A 184 5.01 -9.98 -19.77
C ALA A 184 4.54 -10.49 -18.40
N THR A 185 5.31 -10.28 -17.32
CA THR A 185 4.94 -10.77 -15.98
C THR A 185 4.77 -9.64 -14.98
N GLN A 186 3.79 -9.79 -14.12
CA GLN A 186 3.56 -8.94 -12.96
C GLN A 186 4.46 -9.28 -11.76
N ARG A 187 5.14 -10.44 -11.80
CA ARG A 187 5.93 -11.00 -10.71
C ARG A 187 7.25 -10.28 -10.53
N LEU A 188 7.45 -9.69 -9.35
CA LEU A 188 8.71 -9.03 -9.01
C LEU A 188 9.79 -10.05 -8.62
N PRO A 189 11.03 -9.89 -9.10
CA PRO A 189 12.18 -10.65 -8.61
C PRO A 189 12.57 -10.18 -7.21
N VAL A 190 12.30 -11.01 -6.19
CA VAL A 190 12.58 -10.70 -4.78
C VAL A 190 14.08 -10.49 -4.53
N ASP A 191 14.93 -11.21 -5.27
CA ASP A 191 16.38 -11.08 -5.25
C ASP A 191 16.88 -9.71 -5.74
N ARG A 192 16.04 -8.96 -6.47
CA ARG A 192 16.34 -7.60 -6.92
C ARG A 192 15.75 -6.53 -6.00
N PHE A 193 15.18 -6.87 -4.85
CA PHE A 193 14.75 -5.84 -3.90
C PHE A 193 15.97 -5.09 -3.39
N VAL A 194 15.88 -3.76 -3.43
CA VAL A 194 16.91 -2.90 -2.83
C VAL A 194 16.80 -2.97 -1.31
N THR A 195 15.57 -2.95 -0.79
CA THR A 195 15.30 -3.00 0.65
C THR A 195 13.94 -3.64 0.90
N ILE A 196 13.85 -4.42 1.98
CA ILE A 196 12.57 -4.92 2.50
C ILE A 196 11.85 -3.74 3.17
N GLY A 197 10.68 -3.37 2.66
CA GLY A 197 9.98 -2.16 3.09
C GLY A 197 10.28 -0.94 2.22
N ILE A 198 9.64 0.19 2.55
CA ILE A 198 9.78 1.47 1.85
C ILE A 198 11.00 2.20 2.41
N SER A 199 11.93 2.53 1.53
CA SER A 199 13.19 3.21 1.84
C SER A 199 13.37 4.45 0.96
N CYS A 200 14.51 5.13 1.09
CA CYS A 200 14.82 6.35 0.33
C CYS A 200 14.58 6.17 -1.18
N GLU A 201 14.97 5.02 -1.76
CA GLU A 201 14.88 4.79 -3.20
C GLU A 201 13.46 4.50 -3.73
N SER A 202 12.47 4.35 -2.85
CA SER A 202 11.06 4.30 -3.27
C SER A 202 10.53 5.66 -3.71
N CYS A 203 11.13 6.74 -3.18
CA CYS A 203 10.68 8.12 -3.40
C CYS A 203 11.73 9.01 -4.07
N HIS A 204 13.01 8.69 -3.87
CA HIS A 204 14.13 9.44 -4.39
C HIS A 204 14.97 8.57 -5.32
N PHE A 205 15.22 9.03 -6.54
CA PHE A 205 15.99 8.30 -7.52
C PHE A 205 17.48 8.66 -7.45
N GLY A 206 18.35 7.71 -7.78
CA GLY A 206 19.81 7.88 -7.72
C GLY A 206 20.41 7.79 -6.31
N GLY A 207 19.71 7.12 -5.38
CA GLY A 207 20.16 7.00 -3.98
C GLY A 207 21.49 6.28 -3.84
N ARG A 208 21.74 5.25 -4.66
CA ARG A 208 23.03 4.55 -4.69
C ARG A 208 24.20 5.46 -5.03
N GLU A 209 24.09 6.25 -6.10
CA GLU A 209 25.12 7.19 -6.54
C GLU A 209 25.34 8.25 -5.44
N HIS A 210 24.24 8.83 -4.94
CA HIS A 210 24.26 9.78 -3.85
C HIS A 210 24.99 9.24 -2.59
N ALA A 211 24.70 8.01 -2.17
CA ALA A 211 25.28 7.41 -0.98
C ALA A 211 26.76 7.01 -1.15
N LYS A 212 27.21 6.72 -2.38
CA LYS A 212 28.56 6.21 -2.64
C LYS A 212 29.61 7.32 -2.61
N ASP A 213 29.32 8.48 -3.18
CA ASP A 213 30.31 9.55 -3.37
C ASP A 213 29.81 10.94 -2.95
N GLY A 214 28.53 11.10 -2.60
CA GLY A 214 27.93 12.38 -2.24
C GLY A 214 27.95 13.44 -3.34
N SER A 215 28.43 13.07 -4.53
CA SER A 215 28.67 14.00 -5.64
C SER A 215 27.40 14.24 -6.46
N GLU A 216 26.49 13.25 -6.46
CA GLU A 216 25.22 13.31 -7.15
C GLU A 216 24.08 13.63 -6.17
N PRO A 217 23.26 14.67 -6.44
CA PRO A 217 22.05 14.91 -5.68
C PRO A 217 21.00 13.83 -5.97
N ILE A 218 20.22 13.49 -4.94
CA ILE A 218 19.01 12.70 -5.13
C ILE A 218 18.04 13.40 -6.10
N ARG A 219 17.29 12.60 -6.86
CA ARG A 219 16.38 13.06 -7.90
C ARG A 219 14.94 12.71 -7.52
N PHE A 220 13.98 13.47 -8.04
CA PHE A 220 12.54 13.27 -7.82
C PHE A 220 11.81 12.75 -9.06
N VAL A 221 12.53 12.59 -10.17
CA VAL A 221 12.01 12.01 -11.40
C VAL A 221 12.99 10.95 -11.91
N PRO A 222 12.51 9.91 -12.61
CA PRO A 222 13.38 8.95 -13.28
C PRO A 222 14.24 9.64 -14.33
N SER A 223 15.50 9.25 -14.44
CA SER A 223 16.46 9.86 -15.36
C SER A 223 17.23 8.78 -16.12
N HIS A 224 17.22 8.84 -17.45
CA HIS A 224 18.04 8.00 -18.33
C HIS A 224 18.14 8.70 -19.70
N PRO A 225 19.25 8.54 -20.47
CA PRO A 225 19.35 9.14 -21.80
C PRO A 225 18.18 8.80 -22.73
N SER A 226 17.71 7.55 -22.73
CA SER A 226 16.53 7.13 -23.51
C SER A 226 15.18 7.67 -23.00
N LEU A 227 15.17 8.33 -21.84
CA LEU A 227 13.98 8.94 -21.24
C LEU A 227 14.02 10.48 -21.33
N SER A 228 14.98 11.08 -22.03
CA SER A 228 15.15 12.54 -22.14
C SER A 228 13.86 13.25 -22.56
N ASP A 229 13.12 12.65 -23.49
CA ASP A 229 11.91 13.24 -24.08
C ASP A 229 10.64 12.97 -23.26
N TRP A 230 10.74 12.16 -22.22
CA TRP A 230 9.62 11.79 -21.34
C TRP A 230 9.77 12.32 -19.91
N THR A 231 11.00 12.40 -19.41
CA THR A 231 11.28 12.77 -18.02
C THR A 231 10.57 14.08 -17.67
N PRO A 232 9.63 14.08 -16.69
CA PRO A 232 8.90 15.28 -16.34
C PRO A 232 9.81 16.44 -15.94
N ASP A 233 9.30 17.67 -16.14
CA ASP A 233 9.97 18.86 -15.62
C ASP A 233 10.10 18.75 -14.10
N HIS A 234 11.33 18.80 -13.63
CA HIS A 234 11.71 18.64 -12.24
C HIS A 234 12.39 19.88 -11.66
N ARG A 235 12.31 21.02 -12.37
CA ARG A 235 12.63 22.32 -11.78
C ARG A 235 11.76 22.53 -10.55
N ASP A 236 12.37 22.93 -9.45
CA ASP A 236 11.72 23.07 -8.15
C ASP A 236 10.87 21.84 -7.77
N ALA A 237 11.35 20.61 -8.09
CA ALA A 237 10.59 19.37 -7.90
C ALA A 237 9.93 19.23 -6.52
N ARG A 238 10.57 19.74 -5.46
CA ARG A 238 10.04 19.74 -4.09
C ARG A 238 8.75 20.56 -3.92
N LYS A 239 8.56 21.58 -4.76
CA LYS A 239 7.38 22.46 -4.78
C LYS A 239 6.38 22.08 -5.86
N ASN A 240 6.79 21.29 -6.87
CA ASN A 240 5.96 20.88 -7.98
C ASN A 240 4.97 19.77 -7.56
N PRO A 241 3.66 20.04 -7.53
CA PRO A 241 2.65 19.07 -7.09
C PRO A 241 2.55 17.87 -8.02
N VAL A 242 2.77 18.04 -9.33
CA VAL A 242 2.79 16.92 -10.28
C VAL A 242 3.89 15.93 -9.92
N VAL A 243 5.11 16.41 -9.64
CA VAL A 243 6.25 15.56 -9.31
C VAL A 243 6.05 14.86 -7.96
N ILE A 244 5.66 15.60 -6.91
CA ILE A 244 5.50 15.05 -5.57
C ILE A 244 4.33 14.05 -5.52
N ASN A 245 3.19 14.39 -6.10
CA ASN A 245 2.02 13.51 -6.08
C ASN A 245 2.29 12.25 -6.91
N SER A 246 3.00 12.35 -8.03
CA SER A 246 3.46 11.18 -8.80
C SER A 246 4.27 10.19 -7.97
N ILE A 247 5.15 10.65 -7.08
CA ILE A 247 5.90 9.75 -6.20
C ILE A 247 4.97 8.99 -5.25
N CYS A 248 3.97 9.66 -4.68
CA CYS A 248 3.02 9.07 -3.73
C CYS A 248 2.05 8.10 -4.44
N ARG A 249 1.63 8.46 -5.65
CA ARG A 249 0.79 7.67 -6.56
C ARG A 249 1.38 6.33 -6.94
N GLN A 250 2.67 6.08 -6.71
CA GLN A 250 3.26 4.75 -6.94
C GLN A 250 2.67 3.66 -6.02
N CYS A 251 2.03 4.05 -4.90
CA CYS A 251 1.48 3.14 -3.90
C CYS A 251 0.08 3.54 -3.43
N HIS A 252 -0.20 4.84 -3.28
CA HIS A 252 -1.46 5.36 -2.75
C HIS A 252 -2.57 5.44 -3.82
N HIS A 253 -2.75 4.37 -4.58
CA HIS A 253 -3.68 4.27 -5.72
C HIS A 253 -4.36 2.88 -5.82
N SER A 254 -4.21 2.02 -4.82
CA SER A 254 -4.32 0.56 -4.98
C SER A 254 -5.70 0.02 -5.40
N GLY A 255 -6.75 0.83 -5.47
CA GLY A 255 -8.08 0.42 -5.94
C GLY A 255 -8.68 1.31 -7.02
N VAL A 256 -7.88 1.79 -7.98
CA VAL A 256 -8.35 2.59 -9.15
C VAL A 256 -9.49 1.92 -9.95
N GLY A 257 -9.76 0.63 -9.76
CA GLY A 257 -10.92 -0.08 -10.33
C GLY A 257 -11.64 -0.99 -9.35
N ALA A 258 -11.54 -0.73 -8.04
CA ALA A 258 -12.22 -1.55 -7.04
C ALA A 258 -13.74 -1.42 -7.18
N SER A 259 -14.45 -2.54 -7.12
CA SER A 259 -15.90 -2.60 -7.37
C SER A 259 -16.75 -1.93 -6.28
N ASP A 260 -16.16 -1.71 -5.11
CA ASP A 260 -16.74 -1.07 -3.94
C ASP A 260 -16.40 0.42 -3.81
N ASN A 261 -15.62 0.98 -4.76
CA ASN A 261 -15.53 2.43 -4.90
C ASN A 261 -16.95 3.01 -5.05
N TRP A 262 -17.14 4.22 -4.56
CA TRP A 262 -18.42 4.91 -4.69
C TRP A 262 -18.77 5.16 -6.16
N PRO A 263 -20.06 5.35 -6.51
CA PRO A 263 -20.48 5.50 -7.91
C PRO A 263 -19.81 6.65 -8.69
N ASP A 264 -19.30 7.67 -8.00
CA ASP A 264 -18.53 8.78 -8.58
C ASP A 264 -17.03 8.44 -8.77
N GLY A 265 -16.64 7.21 -8.42
CA GLY A 265 -15.29 6.67 -8.48
C GLY A 265 -14.46 6.98 -7.23
N SER A 266 -15.02 7.64 -6.21
CA SER A 266 -14.29 7.93 -4.99
C SER A 266 -13.95 6.67 -4.18
N ALA A 267 -12.85 6.75 -3.46
CA ALA A 267 -12.28 5.68 -2.66
C ALA A 267 -13.16 5.32 -1.47
N SER A 268 -13.39 4.02 -1.28
CA SER A 268 -14.12 3.46 -0.12
C SER A 268 -13.20 3.09 1.06
N VAL A 269 -11.88 3.02 0.83
CA VAL A 269 -10.88 2.61 1.84
C VAL A 269 -9.59 3.41 1.78
N ASN A 270 -8.72 3.17 2.75
CA ASN A 270 -7.40 3.77 2.88
C ASN A 270 -6.46 3.43 1.69
N SER A 271 -5.33 4.14 1.60
CA SER A 271 -4.29 3.91 0.59
C SER A 271 -4.73 4.16 -0.86
N MET A 272 -5.85 4.87 -1.04
CA MET A 272 -6.40 5.29 -2.33
C MET A 272 -6.51 6.82 -2.42
N GLU A 273 -5.78 7.55 -1.58
CA GLU A 273 -5.89 9.01 -1.45
C GLU A 273 -5.58 9.74 -2.76
N ALA A 274 -4.76 9.14 -3.65
CA ALA A 274 -4.51 9.75 -4.95
C ALA A 274 -5.75 9.80 -5.86
N LEU A 275 -6.69 8.86 -5.72
CA LEU A 275 -7.92 8.86 -6.51
C LEU A 275 -8.81 10.06 -6.19
N GLU A 276 -8.89 10.41 -4.91
CA GLU A 276 -9.59 11.62 -4.45
C GLU A 276 -8.85 12.88 -4.88
N GLN A 277 -7.55 12.90 -4.59
CA GLN A 277 -6.68 14.04 -4.87
C GLN A 277 -6.69 14.41 -6.36
N ASP A 278 -6.64 13.42 -7.25
CA ASP A 278 -6.52 13.64 -8.69
C ASP A 278 -7.84 14.13 -9.31
N ARG A 279 -8.98 13.87 -8.67
CA ARG A 279 -10.30 14.33 -9.11
C ARG A 279 -10.72 15.64 -8.45
N GLY A 280 -10.14 15.97 -7.30
CA GLY A 280 -10.43 17.21 -6.58
C GLY A 280 -9.98 18.46 -7.32
N ALA A 281 -10.69 19.56 -7.13
CA ALA A 281 -10.34 20.87 -7.70
C ALA A 281 -8.94 21.37 -7.28
N CYS A 282 -8.42 20.85 -6.17
CA CYS A 282 -7.09 21.16 -5.65
C CYS A 282 -5.97 20.30 -6.26
N GLY A 283 -6.30 19.29 -7.08
CA GLY A 283 -5.39 18.23 -7.55
C GLY A 283 -4.08 18.72 -8.19
N GLY A 284 -4.16 19.83 -8.91
CA GLY A 284 -3.04 20.47 -9.59
C GLY A 284 -2.22 21.44 -8.74
N GLU A 285 -2.71 21.82 -7.57
CA GLU A 285 -2.12 22.88 -6.72
C GLU A 285 -1.54 22.31 -5.41
N ILE A 286 -2.27 21.41 -4.75
CA ILE A 286 -1.83 20.84 -3.48
C ILE A 286 -0.98 19.59 -3.70
N ARG A 287 0.05 19.44 -2.87
CA ARG A 287 0.94 18.27 -2.83
C ARG A 287 0.72 17.49 -1.54
N CYS A 288 0.83 16.17 -1.59
CA CYS A 288 0.68 15.31 -0.40
C CYS A 288 1.54 15.80 0.78
N THR A 289 2.72 16.38 0.48
CA THR A 289 3.68 16.87 1.48
C THR A 289 3.35 18.23 2.10
N LEU A 290 2.24 18.88 1.72
CA LEU A 290 1.75 20.04 2.46
C LEU A 290 1.20 19.63 3.84
N CYS A 291 0.50 18.50 3.89
CA CYS A 291 -0.10 17.99 5.12
C CYS A 291 0.67 16.80 5.71
N HIS A 292 1.32 15.98 4.88
CA HIS A 292 2.02 14.77 5.34
C HIS A 292 3.54 14.93 5.31
N SER A 293 4.20 14.63 6.43
CA SER A 293 5.64 14.46 6.44
C SER A 293 6.01 13.02 6.03
N PRO A 294 6.70 12.80 4.90
CA PRO A 294 7.02 11.46 4.41
C PRO A 294 8.21 10.81 5.16
N HIS A 295 8.89 11.56 6.03
CA HIS A 295 10.10 11.11 6.73
C HIS A 295 9.87 10.69 8.18
N ILE A 296 8.63 10.80 8.66
CA ILE A 296 8.25 10.35 9.99
C ILE A 296 7.13 9.32 9.87
N SER A 297 7.03 8.45 10.87
CA SER A 297 5.85 7.62 11.02
C SER A 297 4.61 8.51 11.01
N GLY A 298 3.65 8.17 10.14
CA GLY A 298 2.38 8.89 10.04
C GLY A 298 1.73 9.03 11.41
N PRO A 299 1.02 10.14 11.67
CA PRO A 299 0.47 10.38 12.99
C PRO A 299 -0.63 9.36 13.32
N GLN A 300 -0.99 9.22 14.60
CA GLN A 300 -2.07 8.31 15.04
C GLN A 300 -3.41 8.65 14.36
N ALA A 301 -4.41 7.76 14.48
CA ALA A 301 -5.76 8.00 13.97
C ALA A 301 -6.30 9.38 14.43
N GLY A 302 -6.99 10.12 13.56
CA GLY A 302 -7.56 11.45 13.87
C GLY A 302 -6.62 12.65 13.75
N ALA A 303 -5.33 12.44 13.49
CA ALA A 303 -4.37 13.53 13.34
C ALA A 303 -4.47 14.45 12.10
N PRO A 304 -5.26 14.15 11.03
CA PRO A 304 -5.44 15.11 9.94
C PRO A 304 -6.07 16.44 10.40
N ASP A 305 -6.91 16.46 11.44
CA ASP A 305 -7.64 17.67 11.90
C ASP A 305 -6.79 18.64 12.73
N ARG A 306 -5.49 18.38 12.85
CA ARG A 306 -4.58 19.27 13.60
C ARG A 306 -4.48 20.63 12.90
N ALA A 307 -4.46 21.70 13.70
CA ALA A 307 -4.44 23.08 13.21
C ALA A 307 -3.31 23.34 12.19
N GLU A 308 -2.15 22.70 12.35
CA GLU A 308 -1.02 22.78 11.41
C GLU A 308 -1.35 22.26 10.00
N HIS A 309 -2.21 21.26 9.86
CA HIS A 309 -2.65 20.77 8.56
C HIS A 309 -3.73 21.66 7.97
N LEU A 310 -4.68 22.11 8.80
CA LEU A 310 -5.76 23.03 8.39
C LEU A 310 -5.21 24.39 7.91
N ALA A 311 -4.05 24.80 8.43
CA ALA A 311 -3.34 26.00 7.97
C ALA A 311 -3.06 25.97 6.45
N THR A 312 -2.84 24.78 5.88
CA THR A 312 -2.62 24.62 4.43
C THR A 312 -3.83 25.09 3.63
N CYS A 313 -5.05 24.80 4.09
CA CYS A 313 -6.28 25.15 3.39
C CYS A 313 -6.41 26.68 3.25
N VAL A 314 -6.07 27.41 4.31
CA VAL A 314 -6.22 28.87 4.36
C VAL A 314 -5.11 29.63 3.62
N GLU A 315 -4.04 28.95 3.16
CA GLU A 315 -3.07 29.56 2.24
C GLU A 315 -3.75 29.98 0.92
N CYS A 316 -4.68 29.16 0.43
CA CYS A 316 -5.51 29.43 -0.76
C CYS A 316 -6.86 30.07 -0.40
N HIS A 317 -7.46 29.66 0.73
CA HIS A 317 -8.75 30.16 1.19
C HIS A 317 -8.61 31.27 2.25
N GLN A 318 -7.89 32.34 1.89
CA GLN A 318 -7.49 33.40 2.84
C GLN A 318 -8.68 34.09 3.51
N GLU A 319 -9.82 34.21 2.83
CA GLU A 319 -11.05 34.76 3.39
C GLU A 319 -11.60 33.93 4.56
N LEU A 320 -11.25 32.64 4.62
CA LEU A 320 -11.65 31.71 5.68
C LEU A 320 -10.61 31.63 6.81
N ALA A 321 -9.49 32.36 6.74
CA ALA A 321 -8.42 32.30 7.74
C ALA A 321 -8.84 32.82 9.13
N THR A 322 -9.90 33.62 9.19
CA THR A 322 -10.42 34.16 10.45
C THR A 322 -11.52 33.27 11.02
N LEU A 323 -11.64 33.21 12.35
CA LEU A 323 -12.74 32.49 13.01
C LEU A 323 -14.11 32.95 12.53
N ALA A 324 -14.28 34.25 12.26
CA ALA A 324 -15.52 34.80 11.73
C ALA A 324 -15.81 34.30 10.31
N GLY A 325 -14.80 34.29 9.43
CA GLY A 325 -14.92 33.76 8.07
C GLY A 325 -15.22 32.25 8.05
N ALA A 326 -14.46 31.47 8.82
CA ALA A 326 -14.68 30.03 8.96
C ALA A 326 -16.07 29.70 9.52
N ARG A 327 -16.53 30.43 10.54
CA ARG A 327 -17.89 30.27 11.11
C ARG A 327 -18.98 30.68 10.13
N SER A 328 -18.77 31.76 9.37
CA SER A 328 -19.73 32.18 8.34
C SER A 328 -19.85 31.17 7.21
N HIS A 329 -18.77 30.45 6.90
CA HIS A 329 -18.74 29.42 5.86
C HIS A 329 -19.30 28.09 6.33
N SER A 330 -18.81 27.58 7.46
CA SER A 330 -19.19 26.26 7.98
C SER A 330 -20.53 26.28 8.72
N HIS A 331 -20.97 27.45 9.21
CA HIS A 331 -22.06 27.58 10.19
C HIS A 331 -21.83 26.81 11.50
N HIS A 332 -20.59 26.37 11.75
CA HIS A 332 -20.15 25.70 12.98
C HIS A 332 -19.10 26.56 13.70
N ASP A 333 -19.00 26.38 15.01
CA ASP A 333 -17.84 26.89 15.74
C ASP A 333 -16.61 26.01 15.42
N ALA A 334 -15.43 26.62 15.36
CA ALA A 334 -14.20 25.96 14.88
C ALA A 334 -13.70 24.81 15.78
N ASP A 335 -14.23 24.69 17.00
CA ASP A 335 -14.00 23.58 17.92
C ASP A 335 -14.99 22.41 17.72
N GLN A 336 -16.06 22.61 16.94
CA GLN A 336 -17.08 21.60 16.66
C GLN A 336 -16.87 20.90 15.32
N ALA A 337 -16.34 21.61 14.32
CA ALA A 337 -16.07 21.07 13.00
C ALA A 337 -14.83 21.72 12.37
N SER A 338 -13.98 20.89 11.79
CA SER A 338 -12.85 21.29 10.97
C SER A 338 -13.24 21.34 9.48
N CYS A 339 -12.37 21.92 8.64
CA CYS A 339 -12.54 21.89 7.20
C CYS A 339 -12.66 20.44 6.66
N LEU A 340 -11.93 19.50 7.28
CA LEU A 340 -11.83 18.12 6.81
C LEU A 340 -13.10 17.31 7.12
N ASP A 341 -13.86 17.67 8.17
CA ASP A 341 -15.10 16.97 8.50
C ASP A 341 -16.16 17.06 7.39
N CYS A 342 -16.12 18.13 6.59
CA CYS A 342 -17.01 18.30 5.43
C CYS A 342 -16.31 18.06 4.09
N HIS A 343 -15.05 18.45 3.93
CA HIS A 343 -14.35 18.38 2.65
C HIS A 343 -13.55 17.08 2.44
N MET A 344 -13.31 16.29 3.49
CA MET A 344 -12.64 14.99 3.44
C MET A 344 -13.28 14.01 4.45
N PRO A 345 -14.58 13.67 4.27
CA PRO A 345 -15.31 12.83 5.22
C PRO A 345 -14.69 11.43 5.33
N ARG A 346 -14.78 10.83 6.52
CA ARG A 346 -14.13 9.57 6.91
C ARG A 346 -15.08 8.39 6.97
#